data_AF-A0ABC9DE02-F1
#
_entry.id   AF-A0ABC9DE02-F1
#
_cell.length_a   1.000
_cell.length_b   1.000
_cell.length_c   1.000
_cell.angle_alpha   90.00
_cell.angle_beta   90.00
_cell.angle_gamma   90.00
#
_symmetry.space_group_name_H-M   'P 1'
#
loop_
_entity.id
_entity.type
_entity.pdbx_description
1 polymer ?
#
loop_
_entity_poly.entity_id
_entity_poly.type
_entity_poly.pdbx_seq_one_letter_code
_entity_poly.pdbx_strand_id
1 'polypeptide(L)'
;MRRHASHHTRQPGAMEPAAMDRIATRLSAVEGLYFPSSFLSSSSPTSAATPPSPPRRQAELRSLLARDAPLFLERYGSALSADELAAFDALGGDYEVGWHLRRLRAAAAGAPPPAARVRNRRRAYLDRLVREGEYFSEEAMREREPYLHHEYLGKFQDPLGRAMARPGERWSETLMRRAEEAVIVEKIRGEQIRRGVDPSEWVGGGGPEPDEAMEEQEEEEEEEEDDEEEEEEDKEEEQSMKEKETEAMKPTTTEVVANGAAPVDSSNGVGSAAGTFNQTLSSEEMQDQLEQFTSLMQQKFLSGEDTEHMDYSQIDNDETLDDHWSREANYDAEEKYFEED
;
A
#
# COMPACT_ATOMS: atom_id res chain seq x y z
N MET A 1 -51.20 46.66 15.72
CA MET A 1 -50.86 46.33 14.32
C MET A 1 -50.25 44.93 14.26
N ARG A 2 -50.98 43.96 13.71
CA ARG A 2 -50.45 42.62 13.42
C ARG A 2 -49.58 42.71 12.16
N ARG A 3 -48.28 42.42 12.27
CA ARG A 3 -47.43 42.18 11.11
C ARG A 3 -47.59 40.71 10.75
N HIS A 4 -48.29 40.44 9.66
CA HIS A 4 -48.31 39.12 9.04
C HIS A 4 -46.92 38.86 8.47
N ALA A 5 -46.17 37.95 9.08
CA ALA A 5 -45.01 37.35 8.46
C ALA A 5 -45.51 36.39 7.38
N SER A 6 -45.29 36.74 6.12
CA SER A 6 -45.51 35.84 4.98
C SER A 6 -44.51 34.69 5.06
N HIS A 7 -44.92 33.60 5.72
CA HIS A 7 -44.28 32.31 5.56
C HIS A 7 -44.46 31.88 4.10
N HIS A 8 -43.42 32.05 3.28
CA HIS A 8 -43.33 31.41 1.98
C HIS A 8 -43.21 29.91 2.22
N THR A 9 -44.33 29.21 2.17
CA THR A 9 -44.37 27.76 2.03
C THR A 9 -43.79 27.40 0.66
N ARG A 10 -42.50 27.05 0.62
CA ARG A 10 -41.88 26.40 -0.54
C ARG A 10 -42.59 25.05 -0.69
N GLN A 11 -43.40 24.90 -1.73
CA GLN A 11 -44.03 23.61 -2.03
C GLN A 11 -42.95 22.51 -2.13
N PRO A 12 -43.25 21.24 -1.77
CA PRO A 12 -42.33 20.14 -2.03
C PRO A 12 -42.12 20.05 -3.53
N GLY A 13 -40.95 20.48 -3.99
CA GLY A 13 -40.69 20.76 -5.39
C GLY A 13 -40.28 19.49 -6.11
N ALA A 14 -41.11 19.04 -7.05
CA ALA A 14 -40.63 18.09 -8.05
C ALA A 14 -39.47 18.74 -8.84
N MET A 15 -38.46 17.94 -9.16
CA MET A 15 -37.34 18.36 -10.00
C MET A 15 -37.87 18.81 -11.38
N GLU A 16 -37.22 19.82 -11.98
CA GLU A 16 -37.60 20.28 -13.32
C GLU A 16 -37.43 19.14 -14.35
N PRO A 17 -38.46 18.80 -15.15
CA PRO A 17 -38.39 17.69 -16.10
C PRO A 17 -37.30 17.89 -17.17
N ALA A 18 -37.03 19.15 -17.54
CA ALA A 18 -35.96 19.49 -18.47
C ALA A 18 -34.56 19.35 -17.85
N ALA A 19 -34.42 19.45 -16.53
CA ALA A 19 -33.16 19.15 -15.85
C ALA A 19 -32.90 17.64 -15.84
N MET A 20 -33.95 16.85 -15.58
CA MET A 20 -33.89 15.38 -15.65
C MET A 20 -33.50 14.89 -17.05
N ASP A 21 -34.06 15.48 -18.10
CA ASP A 21 -33.70 15.16 -19.50
C ASP A 21 -32.24 15.48 -19.80
N ARG A 22 -31.76 16.66 -19.36
CA ARG A 22 -30.36 17.08 -19.56
C ARG A 22 -29.37 16.14 -18.87
N ILE A 23 -29.61 15.82 -17.59
CA ILE A 23 -28.77 14.91 -16.80
C ILE A 23 -28.73 13.52 -17.45
N ALA A 24 -29.90 12.95 -17.77
CA ALA A 24 -29.99 11.62 -18.37
C ALA A 24 -29.32 11.56 -19.76
N THR A 25 -29.43 12.62 -20.56
CA THR A 25 -28.78 12.72 -21.88
C THR A 25 -27.26 12.78 -21.76
N ARG A 26 -26.74 13.57 -20.80
CA ARG A 26 -25.29 13.68 -20.60
C ARG A 26 -24.71 12.36 -20.11
N LEU A 27 -25.30 11.80 -19.04
CA LEU A 27 -24.83 10.54 -18.45
C LEU A 27 -24.92 9.36 -19.41
N SER A 28 -25.91 9.33 -20.33
CA SER A 28 -25.99 8.27 -21.33
C SER A 28 -24.85 8.30 -22.36
N ALA A 29 -24.18 9.44 -22.53
CA ALA A 29 -23.03 9.61 -23.39
C ALA A 29 -21.69 9.32 -22.68
N VAL A 30 -21.69 9.23 -21.34
CA VAL A 30 -20.48 8.90 -20.57
C VAL A 30 -20.10 7.45 -20.84
N GLU A 31 -18.84 7.23 -21.22
CA GLU A 31 -18.24 5.90 -21.40
C GLU A 31 -17.82 5.33 -20.04
N GLY A 32 -18.00 4.04 -19.83
CA GLY A 32 -17.63 3.37 -18.58
C GLY A 32 -18.59 3.56 -17.40
N LEU A 33 -19.73 4.26 -17.59
CA LEU A 33 -20.76 4.35 -16.54
C LEU A 33 -21.34 2.96 -16.25
N TYR A 34 -21.33 2.53 -15.00
CA TYR A 34 -21.86 1.23 -14.59
C TYR A 34 -23.38 1.17 -14.75
N PHE A 35 -23.87 0.08 -15.36
CA PHE A 35 -25.30 -0.24 -15.42
C PHE A 35 -25.51 -1.66 -14.90
N PRO A 36 -26.26 -1.87 -13.80
CA PRO A 36 -26.54 -3.19 -13.27
C PRO A 36 -27.28 -4.07 -14.28
N SER A 37 -27.13 -5.38 -14.07
CA SER A 37 -27.69 -6.43 -14.92
C SER A 37 -29.20 -6.31 -15.13
N SER A 38 -29.95 -5.76 -14.18
CA SER A 38 -31.40 -5.51 -14.35
C SER A 38 -31.73 -4.55 -15.50
N PHE A 39 -30.87 -3.58 -15.81
CA PHE A 39 -30.99 -2.72 -17.00
C PHE A 39 -30.64 -3.47 -18.29
N LEU A 40 -29.79 -4.49 -18.18
CA LEU A 40 -29.28 -5.31 -19.29
C LEU A 40 -30.24 -6.49 -19.62
N SER A 41 -30.95 -7.03 -18.64
CA SER A 41 -31.78 -8.24 -18.76
C SER A 41 -33.02 -8.11 -19.65
N SER A 42 -33.40 -6.90 -20.07
CA SER A 42 -34.43 -6.74 -21.11
C SER A 42 -33.87 -7.01 -22.53
N SER A 43 -32.56 -7.28 -22.68
CA SER A 43 -31.98 -7.77 -23.93
C SER A 43 -32.09 -9.29 -24.03
N SER A 44 -32.40 -9.78 -25.23
CA SER A 44 -32.54 -11.22 -25.55
C SER A 44 -31.33 -12.02 -25.03
N PRO A 45 -31.52 -13.23 -24.44
CA PRO A 45 -30.48 -14.00 -23.75
C PRO A 45 -29.35 -14.55 -24.66
N THR A 46 -29.29 -14.13 -25.92
CA THR A 46 -28.41 -14.68 -26.96
C THR A 46 -27.29 -13.75 -27.40
N SER A 47 -27.15 -12.55 -26.83
CA SER A 47 -26.07 -11.62 -27.21
C SER A 47 -25.21 -11.26 -26.02
N ALA A 48 -23.95 -11.71 -26.05
CA ALA A 48 -22.94 -11.38 -25.06
C ALA A 48 -22.79 -9.85 -24.91
N ALA A 49 -22.89 -9.37 -23.66
CA ALA A 49 -22.29 -8.17 -23.09
C ALA A 49 -22.06 -6.96 -24.03
N THR A 50 -23.04 -6.59 -24.85
CA THR A 50 -22.95 -5.36 -25.64
C THR A 50 -23.49 -4.20 -24.80
N PRO A 51 -22.72 -3.11 -24.58
CA PRO A 51 -23.20 -1.99 -23.80
C PRO A 51 -24.49 -1.41 -24.43
N PRO A 52 -25.51 -1.09 -23.62
CA PRO A 52 -26.79 -0.61 -24.14
C PRO A 52 -26.61 0.66 -24.96
N SER A 53 -27.38 0.78 -26.05
CA SER A 53 -27.32 1.95 -26.91
C SER A 53 -27.58 3.24 -26.10
N PRO A 54 -26.90 4.36 -26.41
CA PRO A 54 -27.10 5.64 -25.71
C PRO A 54 -28.58 6.06 -25.49
N PRO A 55 -29.51 5.91 -26.46
CA PRO A 55 -30.91 6.28 -26.23
C PRO A 55 -31.60 5.40 -25.18
N ARG A 56 -31.24 4.11 -25.10
CA ARG A 56 -31.76 3.20 -24.08
C ARG A 56 -31.23 3.57 -22.70
N ARG A 57 -29.94 3.86 -22.59
CA ARG A 57 -29.31 4.36 -21.35
C ARG A 57 -30.02 5.61 -20.84
N GLN A 58 -30.27 6.57 -21.73
CA GLN A 58 -31.00 7.80 -21.39
C GLN A 58 -32.40 7.54 -20.85
N ALA A 59 -33.17 6.66 -21.50
CA ALA A 59 -34.54 6.34 -21.08
C ALA A 59 -34.58 5.70 -19.68
N GLU A 60 -33.67 4.77 -19.40
CA GLU A 60 -33.56 4.11 -18.10
C GLU A 60 -33.14 5.08 -16.99
N LEU A 61 -32.12 5.92 -17.26
CA LEU A 61 -31.66 6.94 -16.30
C LEU A 61 -32.78 7.94 -15.97
N ARG A 62 -33.52 8.39 -16.99
CA ARG A 62 -34.67 9.29 -16.79
C ARG A 62 -35.79 8.62 -15.99
N SER A 63 -36.09 7.35 -16.30
CA SER A 63 -37.09 6.56 -15.60
C SER A 63 -36.73 6.40 -14.12
N LEU A 64 -35.47 6.04 -13.83
CA LEU A 64 -34.99 5.91 -12.46
C LEU A 64 -35.06 7.25 -11.73
N LEU A 65 -34.58 8.34 -12.33
CA LEU A 65 -34.58 9.67 -11.73
C LEU A 65 -36.01 10.16 -11.40
N ALA A 66 -37.01 9.76 -12.19
CA ALA A 66 -38.41 10.10 -11.94
C ALA A 66 -39.08 9.22 -10.88
N ARG A 67 -38.64 7.97 -10.74
CA ARG A 67 -39.20 7.02 -9.79
C ARG A 67 -38.57 7.15 -8.40
N ASP A 68 -37.26 7.30 -8.35
CA ASP A 68 -36.45 7.17 -7.13
C ASP A 68 -35.16 8.01 -7.25
N ALA A 69 -35.26 9.27 -6.82
CA ALA A 69 -34.14 10.20 -6.82
C ALA A 69 -33.03 9.83 -5.82
N PRO A 70 -33.31 9.36 -4.59
CA PRO A 70 -32.30 8.81 -3.69
C PRO A 70 -31.44 7.72 -4.34
N LEU A 71 -32.07 6.68 -4.90
CA LEU A 71 -31.35 5.57 -5.54
C LEU A 71 -30.56 6.04 -6.76
N PHE A 72 -31.07 7.03 -7.50
CA PHE A 72 -30.31 7.64 -8.59
C PHE A 72 -29.03 8.34 -8.09
N LEU A 73 -29.13 9.14 -7.01
CA LEU A 73 -28.00 9.85 -6.43
C LEU A 73 -26.99 8.91 -5.78
N GLU A 74 -27.45 7.78 -5.23
CA GLU A 74 -26.58 6.75 -4.70
C GLU A 74 -25.64 6.21 -5.78
N ARG A 75 -26.18 5.93 -6.97
CA ARG A 75 -25.49 5.19 -8.04
C ARG A 75 -24.76 6.05 -9.05
N TYR A 76 -25.34 7.20 -9.39
CA TYR A 76 -24.84 8.06 -10.47
C TYR A 76 -24.39 9.42 -9.95
N GLY A 77 -24.53 9.68 -8.65
CA GLY A 77 -24.25 10.97 -8.05
C GLY A 77 -22.80 11.42 -8.18
N SER A 78 -21.84 10.49 -8.20
CA SER A 78 -20.41 10.75 -8.39
C SER A 78 -20.07 11.30 -9.78
N ALA A 79 -20.87 10.94 -10.79
CA ALA A 79 -20.70 11.39 -12.16
C ALA A 79 -21.42 12.72 -12.47
N LEU A 80 -22.11 13.32 -11.50
CA LEU A 80 -22.84 14.58 -11.65
C LEU A 80 -21.96 15.82 -11.46
N SER A 81 -22.22 16.87 -12.21
CA SER A 81 -21.59 18.18 -11.99
C SER A 81 -22.22 18.91 -10.80
N ALA A 82 -21.54 19.95 -10.30
CA ALA A 82 -22.07 20.79 -9.22
C ALA A 82 -23.42 21.44 -9.57
N ASP A 83 -23.59 21.87 -10.82
CA ASP A 83 -24.84 22.46 -11.33
C ASP A 83 -25.97 21.42 -11.39
N GLU A 84 -25.64 20.18 -11.78
CA GLU A 84 -26.60 19.09 -11.83
C GLU A 84 -27.05 18.66 -10.42
N LEU A 85 -26.12 18.64 -9.45
CA LEU A 85 -26.44 18.40 -8.05
C LEU A 85 -27.35 19.51 -7.47
N ALA A 86 -27.20 20.76 -7.92
CA ALA A 86 -28.07 21.85 -7.49
C ALA A 86 -29.53 21.67 -7.93
N ALA A 87 -29.77 20.99 -9.07
CA ALA A 87 -31.13 20.70 -9.54
C ALA A 87 -31.92 19.81 -8.56
N PHE A 88 -31.25 19.03 -7.71
CA PHE A 88 -31.86 18.20 -6.68
C PHE A 88 -32.22 18.96 -5.39
N ASP A 89 -31.79 20.22 -5.22
CA ASP A 89 -32.17 21.03 -4.04
C ASP A 89 -33.68 21.30 -3.97
N ALA A 90 -34.41 21.13 -5.09
CA ALA A 90 -35.88 21.15 -5.13
C ALA A 90 -36.48 19.98 -4.32
N LEU A 91 -35.80 18.84 -4.30
CA LEU A 91 -36.19 17.60 -3.61
C LEU A 91 -35.67 17.53 -2.16
N GLY A 92 -35.07 18.61 -1.64
CA GLY A 92 -34.47 18.64 -0.29
C GLY A 92 -35.44 18.50 0.88
N GLY A 93 -36.74 18.29 0.62
CA GLY A 93 -37.70 17.85 1.64
C GLY A 93 -37.55 16.37 2.01
N ASP A 94 -36.92 15.57 1.14
CA ASP A 94 -36.56 14.19 1.41
C ASP A 94 -35.22 14.14 2.16
N TYR A 95 -35.22 13.41 3.28
CA TYR A 95 -34.02 13.23 4.11
C TYR A 95 -32.89 12.53 3.35
N GLU A 96 -33.21 11.50 2.56
CA GLU A 96 -32.23 10.69 1.83
C GLU A 96 -31.57 11.51 0.75
N VAL A 97 -32.36 12.24 -0.05
CA VAL A 97 -31.83 13.18 -1.05
C VAL A 97 -30.91 14.20 -0.39
N GLY A 98 -31.34 14.80 0.71
CA GLY A 98 -30.51 15.76 1.45
C GLY A 98 -29.20 15.14 1.97
N TRP A 99 -29.23 13.88 2.43
CA TRP A 99 -28.04 13.14 2.86
C TRP A 99 -27.08 12.88 1.71
N HIS A 100 -27.57 12.37 0.58
CA HIS A 100 -26.77 12.13 -0.62
C HIS A 100 -26.13 13.42 -1.15
N LEU A 101 -26.87 14.53 -1.20
CA LEU A 101 -26.33 15.81 -1.66
C LEU A 101 -25.20 16.33 -0.78
N ARG A 102 -25.33 16.23 0.54
CA ARG A 102 -24.23 16.60 1.46
C ARG A 102 -23.00 15.72 1.22
N ARG A 103 -23.20 14.40 1.09
CA ARG A 103 -22.12 13.43 0.82
C ARG A 103 -21.40 13.73 -0.48
N LEU A 104 -22.14 13.93 -1.58
CA LEU A 104 -21.59 14.16 -2.92
C LEU A 104 -20.87 15.51 -3.01
N ARG A 105 -21.41 16.57 -2.39
CA ARG A 105 -20.74 17.88 -2.32
C ARG A 105 -19.48 17.83 -1.49
N ALA A 106 -19.47 17.09 -0.38
CA ALA A 106 -18.27 16.88 0.43
C ALA A 106 -17.19 16.13 -0.37
N ALA A 107 -17.56 15.07 -1.09
CA ALA A 107 -16.65 14.34 -1.96
C ALA A 107 -16.08 15.24 -3.08
N ALA A 108 -16.92 16.06 -3.73
CA ALA A 108 -16.47 17.03 -4.73
C ALA A 108 -15.52 18.12 -4.14
N ALA A 109 -15.63 18.40 -2.84
CA ALA A 109 -14.72 19.26 -2.11
C ALA A 109 -13.44 18.54 -1.60
N GLY A 110 -13.24 17.27 -1.96
CA GLY A 110 -12.07 16.48 -1.59
C GLY A 110 -12.17 15.80 -0.21
N ALA A 111 -13.37 15.70 0.38
CA ALA A 111 -13.53 14.95 1.63
C ALA A 111 -13.33 13.44 1.38
N PRO A 112 -12.57 12.74 2.25
CA PRO A 112 -12.33 11.32 2.09
C PRO A 112 -13.62 10.50 2.24
N PRO A 113 -13.70 9.33 1.59
CA PRO A 113 -14.81 8.41 1.78
C PRO A 113 -14.92 7.95 3.24
N PRO A 114 -16.11 7.57 3.72
CA PRO A 114 -16.26 7.00 5.06
C PRO A 114 -15.38 5.76 5.24
N ALA A 115 -14.70 5.64 6.38
CA ALA A 115 -13.80 4.53 6.66
C ALA A 115 -14.47 3.15 6.54
N ALA A 116 -15.77 3.04 6.88
CA ALA A 116 -16.53 1.81 6.69
C ALA A 116 -16.64 1.40 5.22
N ARG A 117 -16.87 2.38 4.31
CA ARG A 117 -16.97 2.10 2.87
C ARG A 117 -15.63 1.65 2.30
N VAL A 118 -14.55 2.30 2.71
CA VAL A 118 -13.17 1.90 2.34
C VAL A 118 -12.90 0.47 2.76
N ARG A 119 -13.18 0.13 4.04
CA ARG A 119 -12.98 -1.23 4.56
C ARG A 119 -13.82 -2.27 3.80
N ASN A 120 -15.08 -1.98 3.50
CA ASN A 120 -15.96 -2.90 2.77
C ASN A 120 -15.50 -3.13 1.33
N ARG A 121 -15.09 -2.06 0.62
CA ARG A 121 -14.55 -2.15 -0.75
C ARG A 121 -13.25 -2.94 -0.78
N ARG A 122 -12.31 -2.63 0.13
CA ARG A 122 -11.07 -3.39 0.27
C ARG A 122 -11.35 -4.86 0.60
N ARG A 123 -12.33 -5.16 1.47
CA ARG A 123 -12.69 -6.56 1.76
C ARG A 123 -13.23 -7.29 0.53
N ALA A 124 -14.12 -6.67 -0.25
CA ALA A 124 -14.61 -7.25 -1.51
C ALA A 124 -13.47 -7.51 -2.50
N TYR A 125 -12.50 -6.59 -2.59
CA TYR A 125 -11.33 -6.76 -3.45
C TYR A 125 -10.37 -7.83 -2.94
N LEU A 126 -10.17 -7.92 -1.62
CA LEU A 126 -9.38 -8.99 -0.99
C LEU A 126 -9.95 -10.36 -1.33
N ASP A 127 -11.28 -10.55 -1.23
CA ASP A 127 -11.92 -11.82 -1.57
C ASP A 127 -11.73 -12.19 -3.05
N ARG A 128 -11.60 -11.19 -3.93
CA ARG A 128 -11.19 -11.38 -5.33
C ARG A 128 -9.76 -11.85 -5.44
N LEU A 129 -8.81 -11.18 -4.80
CA LEU A 129 -7.39 -11.52 -4.82
C LEU A 129 -7.11 -12.91 -4.24
N VAL A 130 -7.79 -13.27 -3.15
CA VAL A 130 -7.68 -14.61 -2.53
C VAL A 130 -8.14 -15.71 -3.50
N ARG A 131 -9.18 -15.44 -4.30
CA ARG A 131 -9.68 -16.39 -5.30
C ARG A 131 -8.73 -16.52 -6.51
N GLU A 132 -8.11 -15.42 -6.93
CA GLU A 132 -7.11 -15.42 -8.00
C GLU A 132 -5.81 -16.11 -7.55
N GLY A 133 -5.43 -15.98 -6.28
CA GLY A 133 -4.34 -16.73 -5.65
C GLY A 133 -2.93 -16.23 -5.95
N GLU A 134 -2.77 -15.28 -6.87
CA GLU A 134 -1.44 -14.75 -7.26
C GLU A 134 -0.87 -13.81 -6.20
N TYR A 135 -1.65 -12.80 -5.78
CA TYR A 135 -1.20 -11.73 -4.88
C TYR A 135 -0.94 -12.19 -3.43
N PHE A 136 -1.65 -13.21 -2.97
CA PHE A 136 -1.46 -13.85 -1.66
C PHE A 136 -0.74 -15.20 -1.76
N SER A 137 0.00 -15.44 -2.85
CA SER A 137 0.91 -16.59 -2.92
C SER A 137 2.09 -16.39 -1.97
N GLU A 138 2.68 -17.48 -1.46
CA GLU A 138 3.86 -17.42 -0.58
C GLU A 138 4.98 -16.59 -1.24
N GLU A 139 5.22 -16.81 -2.53
CA GLU A 139 6.26 -16.11 -3.28
C GLU A 139 5.99 -14.61 -3.42
N ALA A 140 4.77 -14.21 -3.83
CA ALA A 140 4.41 -12.79 -3.92
C ALA A 140 4.45 -12.09 -2.55
N MET A 141 4.00 -12.75 -1.49
CA MET A 141 4.05 -12.18 -0.15
C MET A 141 5.49 -12.08 0.37
N ARG A 142 6.36 -13.03 0.02
CA ARG A 142 7.80 -13.00 0.36
C ARG A 142 8.52 -11.84 -0.30
N GLU A 143 8.25 -11.55 -1.57
CA GLU A 143 8.88 -10.44 -2.28
C GLU A 143 8.48 -9.07 -1.70
N ARG A 144 7.20 -8.94 -1.31
CA ARG A 144 6.62 -7.73 -0.73
C ARG A 144 7.05 -7.49 0.71
N GLU A 145 7.06 -8.56 1.52
CA GLU A 145 7.40 -8.48 2.94
C GLU A 145 8.47 -9.52 3.31
N PRO A 146 9.73 -9.34 2.86
CA PRO A 146 10.82 -10.31 3.05
C PRO A 146 11.10 -10.65 4.52
N TYR A 147 11.16 -9.63 5.38
CA TYR A 147 11.46 -9.79 6.79
C TYR A 147 10.36 -10.56 7.52
N LEU A 148 9.09 -10.21 7.26
CA LEU A 148 7.95 -10.90 7.86
C LEU A 148 7.89 -12.36 7.38
N HIS A 149 8.10 -12.60 6.09
CA HIS A 149 8.21 -13.96 5.57
C HIS A 149 9.35 -14.73 6.26
N HIS A 150 10.51 -14.11 6.47
CA HIS A 150 11.63 -14.75 7.17
C HIS A 150 11.25 -15.15 8.61
N GLU A 151 10.56 -14.27 9.34
CA GLU A 151 10.13 -14.52 10.71
C GLU A 151 9.13 -15.67 10.83
N TYR A 152 8.19 -15.81 9.88
CA TYR A 152 7.15 -16.85 9.95
C TYR A 152 7.56 -18.16 9.27
N LEU A 153 8.28 -18.09 8.15
CA LEU A 153 8.57 -19.25 7.31
C LEU A 153 10.08 -19.43 7.10
N GLY A 154 10.78 -18.37 6.70
CA GLY A 154 12.17 -18.46 6.24
C GLY A 154 13.15 -19.04 7.27
N LYS A 155 12.98 -18.73 8.56
CA LYS A 155 13.83 -19.27 9.64
C LYS A 155 13.69 -20.77 9.88
N PHE A 156 12.59 -21.37 9.42
CA PHE A 156 12.30 -22.80 9.56
C PHE A 156 12.53 -23.58 8.26
N GLN A 157 12.67 -22.87 7.14
CA GLN A 157 13.02 -23.45 5.85
C GLN A 157 14.54 -23.60 5.76
N ASP A 158 15.01 -24.71 5.20
CA ASP A 158 16.45 -24.96 5.06
C ASP A 158 17.12 -23.88 4.18
N PRO A 159 17.99 -23.02 4.73
CA PRO A 159 18.67 -21.97 3.96
C PRO A 159 19.53 -22.57 2.83
N LEU A 160 20.06 -23.78 3.03
CA LEU A 160 20.87 -24.48 2.04
C LEU A 160 20.02 -25.00 0.87
N GLY A 161 18.81 -25.49 1.14
CA GLY A 161 17.90 -25.97 0.10
C GLY A 161 17.49 -24.88 -0.91
N ARG A 162 17.40 -23.62 -0.45
CA ARG A 162 17.16 -22.48 -1.34
C ARG A 162 18.43 -21.98 -2.02
N ALA A 163 19.61 -22.02 -1.41
CA ALA A 163 20.84 -21.53 -2.05
C ALA A 163 21.46 -22.49 -3.09
N MET A 164 21.16 -23.80 -3.01
CA MET A 164 21.81 -24.83 -3.83
C MET A 164 21.27 -24.93 -5.27
N ALA A 165 22.14 -25.35 -6.19
CA ALA A 165 21.74 -25.67 -7.57
C ALA A 165 20.76 -26.85 -7.57
N ARG A 166 19.60 -26.70 -8.22
CA ARG A 166 18.64 -27.79 -8.33
C ARG A 166 19.08 -28.78 -9.41
N PRO A 167 18.86 -30.10 -9.24
CA PRO A 167 19.19 -31.07 -10.27
C PRO A 167 18.49 -30.74 -11.60
N GLY A 168 19.28 -30.53 -12.67
CA GLY A 168 18.77 -30.21 -14.01
C GLY A 168 18.60 -28.72 -14.33
N GLU A 169 18.89 -27.83 -13.37
CA GLU A 169 18.85 -26.37 -13.55
C GLU A 169 20.10 -25.87 -14.29
N ARG A 170 19.93 -24.87 -15.17
CA ARG A 170 21.07 -24.25 -15.86
C ARG A 170 21.81 -23.34 -14.88
N TRP A 171 23.13 -23.22 -15.01
CA TRP A 171 23.93 -22.32 -14.16
C TRP A 171 23.42 -20.87 -14.20
N SER A 172 22.91 -20.41 -15.35
CA SER A 172 22.30 -19.09 -15.48
C SER A 172 21.05 -18.91 -14.61
N GLU A 173 20.22 -19.95 -14.50
CA GLU A 173 19.00 -19.93 -13.67
C GLU A 173 19.37 -19.94 -12.19
N THR A 174 20.32 -20.79 -11.80
CA THR A 174 20.85 -20.80 -10.42
C THR A 174 21.49 -19.46 -10.04
N LEU A 175 22.23 -18.83 -10.96
CA LEU A 175 22.82 -17.51 -10.72
C LEU A 175 21.76 -16.42 -10.55
N MET A 176 20.75 -16.37 -11.44
CA MET A 176 19.63 -15.41 -11.31
C MET A 176 18.90 -15.60 -9.97
N ARG A 177 18.55 -16.84 -9.65
CA ARG A 177 17.88 -17.17 -8.38
C ARG A 177 18.72 -16.79 -7.17
N ARG A 178 20.04 -16.96 -7.21
CA ARG A 178 20.94 -16.59 -6.10
C ARG A 178 21.07 -15.07 -5.96
N ALA A 179 21.08 -14.34 -7.06
CA ALA A 179 21.07 -12.88 -7.05
C ALA A 179 19.74 -12.34 -6.49
N GLU A 180 18.61 -12.92 -6.89
CA GLU A 180 17.28 -12.59 -6.33
C GLU A 180 17.22 -12.85 -4.82
N GLU A 181 17.69 -14.01 -4.37
CA GLU A 181 17.75 -14.35 -2.93
C GLU A 181 18.71 -13.41 -2.16
N ALA A 182 19.80 -12.95 -2.77
CA ALA A 182 20.71 -11.98 -2.14
C ALA A 182 20.03 -10.63 -1.88
N VAL A 183 19.24 -10.13 -2.85
CA VAL A 183 18.45 -8.89 -2.67
C VAL A 183 17.40 -9.07 -1.55
N ILE A 184 16.77 -10.24 -1.46
CA ILE A 184 15.84 -10.56 -0.38
C ILE A 184 16.55 -10.54 0.99
N VAL A 185 17.73 -11.17 1.08
CA VAL A 185 18.56 -11.18 2.31
C VAL A 185 18.96 -9.77 2.73
N GLU A 186 19.37 -8.93 1.79
CA GLU A 186 19.72 -7.53 2.04
C GLU A 186 18.53 -6.73 2.61
N LYS A 187 17.33 -6.89 2.02
CA LYS A 187 16.09 -6.27 2.55
C LYS A 187 15.77 -6.74 3.97
N ILE A 188 15.94 -8.03 4.26
CA ILE A 188 15.74 -8.59 5.61
C ILE A 188 16.75 -7.98 6.58
N ARG A 189 18.03 -7.88 6.19
CA ARG A 189 19.10 -7.28 6.99
C ARG A 189 18.82 -5.83 7.34
N GLY A 190 18.40 -5.03 6.36
CA GLY A 190 18.02 -3.62 6.58
C GLY A 190 16.89 -3.47 7.60
N GLU A 191 15.89 -4.36 7.58
CA GLU A 191 14.81 -4.36 8.57
C GLU A 191 15.28 -4.87 9.95
N GLN A 192 16.19 -5.85 10.00
CA GLN A 192 16.83 -6.31 11.24
C GLN A 192 17.60 -5.18 11.94
N ILE A 193 18.38 -4.40 11.18
CA ILE A 193 19.11 -3.22 11.68
C ILE A 193 18.14 -2.17 12.22
N ARG A 194 17.11 -1.82 11.44
CA ARG A 194 16.09 -0.82 11.83
C ARG A 194 15.38 -1.19 13.14
N ARG A 195 15.19 -2.49 13.39
CA ARG A 195 14.55 -3.03 14.60
C ARG A 195 15.51 -3.29 15.76
N GLY A 196 16.83 -3.14 15.55
CA GLY A 196 17.85 -3.41 16.56
C GLY A 196 17.98 -4.89 16.92
N VAL A 197 17.77 -5.78 15.95
CA VAL A 197 18.00 -7.23 16.14
C VAL A 197 19.50 -7.47 16.34
N ASP A 198 19.85 -8.36 17.27
CA ASP A 198 21.25 -8.67 17.58
C ASP A 198 21.99 -9.21 16.33
N PRO A 199 23.21 -8.73 16.02
CA PRO A 199 23.98 -9.17 14.86
C PRO A 199 24.22 -10.68 14.77
N SER A 200 24.19 -11.40 15.89
CA SER A 200 24.31 -12.87 15.91
C SER A 200 23.06 -13.59 15.38
N GLU A 201 21.91 -12.91 15.33
CA GLU A 201 20.64 -13.42 14.81
C GLU A 201 20.35 -12.97 13.37
N TRP A 202 21.31 -12.28 12.72
CA TRP A 202 21.12 -11.78 11.36
C TRP A 202 21.08 -12.91 10.33
N VAL A 203 20.19 -12.76 9.35
CA VAL A 203 20.06 -13.72 8.25
C VAL A 203 21.30 -13.64 7.35
N GLY A 204 21.75 -14.77 6.80
CA GLY A 204 22.91 -14.84 5.90
C GLY A 204 24.26 -15.08 6.60
N GLY A 205 24.29 -15.01 7.94
CA GLY A 205 25.47 -15.28 8.75
C GLY A 205 26.33 -14.04 8.95
N GLY A 206 26.30 -13.50 10.17
CA GLY A 206 27.23 -12.49 10.67
C GLY A 206 26.84 -11.05 10.36
N GLY A 207 27.13 -10.15 11.30
CA GLY A 207 27.21 -8.70 11.06
C GLY A 207 28.15 -8.36 9.89
N PRO A 208 28.36 -7.08 9.54
CA PRO A 208 29.40 -6.76 8.56
C PRO A 208 30.65 -7.54 8.97
N GLU A 209 31.21 -8.29 8.02
CA GLU A 209 32.52 -8.89 8.26
C GLU A 209 33.40 -7.74 8.77
N PRO A 210 34.22 -7.92 9.81
CA PRO A 210 35.07 -6.84 10.33
C PRO A 210 35.86 -6.16 9.20
N ASP A 211 36.12 -6.88 8.11
CA ASP A 211 36.72 -6.37 6.88
C ASP A 211 35.79 -5.44 6.07
N GLU A 212 34.47 -5.68 5.98
CA GLU A 212 33.50 -4.80 5.28
C GLU A 212 33.22 -3.51 6.07
N ALA A 213 33.09 -3.60 7.40
CA ALA A 213 32.96 -2.42 8.24
C ALA A 213 34.26 -1.62 8.35
N MET A 214 35.40 -2.26 8.13
CA MET A 214 36.71 -1.61 8.04
C MET A 214 36.90 -0.98 6.66
N GLU A 215 36.45 -1.62 5.56
CA GLU A 215 36.44 -1.02 4.22
C GLU A 215 35.51 0.21 4.16
N GLU A 216 34.29 0.16 4.74
CA GLU A 216 33.41 1.36 4.82
C GLU A 216 34.02 2.48 5.69
N GLN A 217 34.74 2.14 6.77
CA GLN A 217 35.44 3.13 7.60
C GLN A 217 36.68 3.69 6.90
N GLU A 218 37.43 2.86 6.16
CA GLU A 218 38.58 3.28 5.36
C GLU A 218 38.12 4.18 4.20
N GLU A 219 36.99 3.88 3.54
CA GLU A 219 36.40 4.77 2.52
C GLU A 219 35.90 6.10 3.12
N GLU A 220 35.25 6.10 4.30
CA GLU A 220 34.88 7.34 5.01
C GLU A 220 36.11 8.14 5.48
N GLU A 221 37.18 7.49 5.95
CA GLU A 221 38.44 8.15 6.32
C GLU A 221 39.18 8.71 5.08
N GLU A 222 39.17 8.00 3.94
CA GLU A 222 39.71 8.52 2.67
C GLU A 222 38.90 9.73 2.16
N GLU A 223 37.56 9.73 2.26
CA GLU A 223 36.74 10.88 1.89
C GLU A 223 36.97 12.10 2.81
N GLU A 224 37.12 11.90 4.13
CA GLU A 224 37.47 13.01 5.04
C GLU A 224 38.91 13.51 4.86
N GLU A 225 39.88 12.63 4.52
CA GLU A 225 41.24 13.06 4.15
C GLU A 225 41.26 13.88 2.85
N ASP A 226 40.49 13.49 1.82
CA ASP A 226 40.35 14.26 0.57
C ASP A 226 39.70 15.63 0.83
N ASP A 227 38.66 15.70 1.67
CA ASP A 227 38.02 16.97 2.07
C ASP A 227 38.97 17.86 2.90
N GLU A 228 39.80 17.29 3.78
CA GLU A 228 40.83 18.02 4.52
C GLU A 228 41.96 18.52 3.60
N GLU A 229 42.36 17.75 2.59
CA GLU A 229 43.34 18.18 1.57
C GLU A 229 42.80 19.31 0.70
N GLU A 230 41.54 19.26 0.25
CA GLU A 230 40.90 20.37 -0.47
C GLU A 230 40.79 21.64 0.41
N GLU A 231 40.45 21.50 1.70
CA GLU A 231 40.43 22.63 2.63
C GLU A 231 41.82 23.22 2.90
N GLU A 232 42.87 22.40 2.97
CA GLU A 232 44.25 22.88 3.14
C GLU A 232 44.79 23.53 1.86
N GLU A 233 44.45 23.04 0.66
CA GLU A 233 44.77 23.75 -0.60
C GLU A 233 44.11 25.14 -0.66
N ASP A 234 42.84 25.25 -0.24
CA ASP A 234 42.12 26.53 -0.13
C ASP A 234 42.76 27.47 0.91
N LYS A 235 43.22 26.92 2.05
CA LYS A 235 43.94 27.68 3.09
C LYS A 235 45.34 28.08 2.64
N GLU A 236 46.05 27.28 1.85
CA GLU A 236 47.36 27.63 1.29
C GLU A 236 47.26 28.73 0.23
N GLU A 237 46.21 28.72 -0.62
CA GLU A 237 45.92 29.84 -1.53
C GLU A 237 45.63 31.14 -0.75
N GLU A 238 44.87 31.06 0.34
CA GLU A 238 44.55 32.21 1.21
C GLU A 238 45.76 32.69 2.04
N GLN A 239 46.66 31.79 2.44
CA GLN A 239 47.90 32.10 3.15
C GLN A 239 48.96 32.71 2.23
N SER A 240 49.01 32.36 0.94
CA SER A 240 49.89 33.02 -0.03
C SER A 240 49.58 34.52 -0.20
N MET A 241 48.33 34.93 0.10
CA MET A 241 47.92 36.34 0.13
C MET A 241 48.23 37.04 1.45
N LYS A 242 48.56 36.29 2.51
CA LYS A 242 48.75 36.78 3.89
C LYS A 242 50.21 36.75 4.35
N GLU A 243 51.12 36.14 3.59
CA GLU A 243 52.58 36.24 3.74
C GLU A 243 53.12 37.63 3.34
N LYS A 244 52.60 38.66 3.98
CA LYS A 244 53.17 39.99 4.00
C LYS A 244 53.02 40.67 5.36
N GLU A 245 52.97 39.93 6.45
CA GLU A 245 53.16 40.52 7.78
C GLU A 245 53.60 39.50 8.84
N THR A 246 54.90 39.58 9.14
CA THR A 246 55.54 39.42 10.46
C THR A 246 55.97 38.05 11.00
N GLU A 247 57.26 38.08 11.31
CA GLU A 247 58.22 37.11 11.84
C GLU A 247 58.12 36.89 13.37
N ALA A 248 58.70 35.76 13.83
CA ALA A 248 59.29 35.48 15.17
C ALA A 248 58.32 35.20 16.35
N MET A 249 58.53 34.25 17.29
CA MET A 249 59.71 33.48 17.74
C MET A 249 59.27 32.26 18.60
N LYS A 250 59.94 31.11 18.44
CA LYS A 250 60.03 29.90 19.31
C LYS A 250 60.74 30.20 20.66
N PRO A 251 60.75 29.38 21.75
CA PRO A 251 61.25 27.97 21.82
C PRO A 251 60.57 26.97 22.82
N THR A 252 60.48 25.66 22.55
CA THR A 252 61.40 24.50 22.84
C THR A 252 61.35 24.04 24.33
N THR A 253 61.14 22.76 24.72
CA THR A 253 62.05 21.56 24.72
C THR A 253 61.31 20.29 25.23
N THR A 254 61.27 19.15 24.50
CA THR A 254 62.10 17.89 24.64
C THR A 254 62.11 17.23 26.03
N GLU A 255 62.11 15.90 26.26
CA GLU A 255 61.96 14.63 25.53
C GLU A 255 61.87 13.49 26.61
N VAL A 256 61.59 12.23 26.23
CA VAL A 256 62.40 11.01 26.54
C VAL A 256 61.55 9.70 26.43
N VAL A 257 62.23 8.71 25.84
CA VAL A 257 61.91 7.40 25.26
C VAL A 257 61.86 6.22 26.26
N ALA A 258 61.15 5.12 25.95
CA ALA A 258 61.71 3.73 25.79
C ALA A 258 60.80 2.52 26.20
N ASN A 259 60.43 1.72 25.18
CA ASN A 259 60.52 0.24 24.99
C ASN A 259 60.17 -0.79 26.08
N GLY A 260 59.45 -1.87 25.64
CA GLY A 260 59.62 -3.22 26.22
C GLY A 260 58.61 -4.31 25.85
N ALA A 261 58.88 -5.04 24.75
CA ALA A 261 58.75 -6.49 24.50
C ALA A 261 57.46 -7.32 24.79
N ALA A 262 57.07 -8.11 23.78
CA ALA A 262 56.16 -9.27 23.80
C ALA A 262 56.73 -10.48 24.60
N PRO A 263 55.93 -11.54 24.87
CA PRO A 263 55.88 -12.66 23.92
C PRO A 263 54.55 -13.43 23.79
N VAL A 264 54.49 -14.19 22.70
CA VAL A 264 53.56 -15.22 22.21
C VAL A 264 53.23 -16.37 23.19
N ASP A 265 52.05 -17.00 23.07
CA ASP A 265 51.91 -18.44 22.71
C ASP A 265 50.46 -18.82 22.32
N SER A 266 50.39 -19.80 21.42
CA SER A 266 49.25 -20.40 20.73
C SER A 266 48.51 -21.44 21.57
N SER A 267 47.21 -21.66 21.30
CA SER A 267 46.68 -23.02 21.18
C SER A 267 45.30 -23.08 20.50
N ASN A 268 45.27 -23.81 19.38
CA ASN A 268 44.16 -24.52 18.75
C ASN A 268 42.82 -24.62 19.50
N GLY A 269 41.74 -24.30 18.80
CA GLY A 269 40.38 -24.71 19.10
C GLY A 269 39.53 -24.80 17.83
N VAL A 270 39.77 -25.84 17.02
CA VAL A 270 38.77 -26.32 16.05
C VAL A 270 37.52 -26.69 16.83
N GLY A 271 36.39 -26.04 16.54
CA GLY A 271 35.14 -26.31 17.24
C GLY A 271 33.93 -25.63 16.62
N SER A 272 33.30 -26.35 15.68
CA SER A 272 31.88 -26.23 15.30
C SER A 272 31.39 -24.93 14.65
N ALA A 273 31.51 -24.88 13.32
CA ALA A 273 30.53 -24.23 12.45
C ALA A 273 29.19 -24.99 12.50
N ALA A 274 28.48 -24.87 13.63
CA ALA A 274 27.13 -25.37 13.83
C ALA A 274 26.29 -24.26 14.50
N GLY A 275 26.28 -23.07 13.88
CA GLY A 275 25.37 -22.00 14.24
C GLY A 275 24.00 -22.25 13.62
N THR A 276 22.99 -22.39 14.49
CA THR A 276 21.55 -22.25 14.17
C THR A 276 20.90 -23.24 13.19
N PHE A 277 21.07 -24.56 13.40
CA PHE A 277 20.03 -25.53 13.01
C PHE A 277 19.07 -25.73 14.18
N ASN A 278 18.18 -24.76 14.45
CA ASN A 278 17.25 -24.89 15.57
C ASN A 278 15.82 -24.62 15.11
N GLN A 279 15.11 -25.73 14.85
CA GLN A 279 13.66 -25.90 14.66
C GLN A 279 13.22 -26.08 13.20
N THR A 280 13.45 -27.27 12.64
CA THR A 280 12.63 -27.73 11.52
C THR A 280 11.23 -28.02 12.05
N LEU A 281 10.25 -27.20 11.66
CA LEU A 281 8.84 -27.41 12.03
C LEU A 281 8.26 -28.66 11.36
N SER A 282 7.25 -29.25 11.99
CA SER A 282 6.33 -30.20 11.36
C SER A 282 5.70 -29.60 10.10
N SER A 283 5.26 -30.44 9.16
CA SER A 283 4.49 -29.98 8.00
C SER A 283 3.18 -29.29 8.40
N GLU A 284 2.57 -29.71 9.51
CA GLU A 284 1.34 -29.09 10.03
C GLU A 284 1.66 -27.72 10.65
N GLU A 285 2.72 -27.63 11.46
CA GLU A 285 3.16 -26.36 12.04
C GLU A 285 3.60 -25.34 10.97
N MET A 286 4.24 -25.82 9.90
CA MET A 286 4.61 -24.96 8.76
C MET A 286 3.39 -24.41 8.04
N GLN A 287 2.34 -25.22 7.90
CA GLN A 287 1.06 -24.77 7.35
C GLN A 287 0.41 -23.71 8.25
N ASP A 288 0.42 -23.92 9.57
CA ASP A 288 -0.10 -22.94 10.53
C ASP A 288 0.67 -21.61 10.49
N GLN A 289 2.00 -21.66 10.30
CA GLN A 289 2.82 -20.46 10.12
C GLN A 289 2.48 -19.73 8.81
N LEU A 290 2.28 -20.47 7.72
CA LEU A 290 1.87 -19.90 6.43
C LEU A 290 0.49 -19.23 6.54
N GLU A 291 -0.46 -19.84 7.25
CA GLU A 291 -1.78 -19.28 7.48
C GLU A 291 -1.73 -18.00 8.33
N GLN A 292 -0.91 -17.98 9.38
CA GLN A 292 -0.68 -16.79 10.19
C GLN A 292 -0.05 -15.65 9.38
N PHE A 293 1.00 -15.97 8.60
CA PHE A 293 1.63 -15.02 7.70
C PHE A 293 0.62 -14.45 6.70
N THR A 294 -0.17 -15.32 6.07
CA THR A 294 -1.23 -14.92 5.11
C THR A 294 -2.27 -14.03 5.77
N SER A 295 -2.70 -14.34 7.00
CA SER A 295 -3.67 -13.54 7.75
C SER A 295 -3.15 -12.13 8.05
N LEU A 296 -1.88 -12.01 8.45
CA LEU A 296 -1.23 -10.71 8.64
C LEU A 296 -1.14 -9.91 7.34
N MET A 297 -0.77 -10.56 6.24
CA MET A 297 -0.70 -9.92 4.92
C MET A 297 -2.08 -9.43 4.46
N GLN A 298 -3.13 -10.20 4.71
CA GLN A 298 -4.52 -9.79 4.47
C GLN A 298 -4.93 -8.60 5.36
N GLN A 299 -4.50 -8.58 6.63
CA GLN A 299 -4.77 -7.44 7.51
C GLN A 299 -4.06 -6.17 7.04
N LYS A 300 -2.76 -6.25 6.70
CA LYS A 300 -1.98 -5.14 6.11
C LYS A 300 -2.64 -4.62 4.83
N PHE A 301 -3.17 -5.53 4.02
CA PHE A 301 -3.94 -5.16 2.84
C PHE A 301 -5.18 -4.32 3.20
N LEU A 302 -5.96 -4.77 4.20
CA LEU A 302 -7.18 -4.05 4.61
C LEU A 302 -6.88 -2.70 5.26
N SER A 303 -5.79 -2.57 6.03
CA SER A 303 -5.36 -1.30 6.61
C SER A 303 -4.81 -0.33 5.57
N GLY A 304 -4.37 -0.83 4.41
CA GLY A 304 -3.84 0.00 3.33
C GLY A 304 -2.35 0.28 3.46
N GLU A 305 -1.62 -0.62 4.11
CA GLU A 305 -0.18 -0.48 4.35
C GLU A 305 0.68 -0.96 3.17
N ASP A 306 0.08 -1.61 2.17
CA ASP A 306 0.79 -2.16 1.01
C ASP A 306 0.81 -1.23 -0.20
N THR A 307 1.01 0.08 0.02
CA THR A 307 0.90 1.09 -1.04
C THR A 307 1.98 0.98 -2.12
N GLU A 308 3.10 0.32 -1.82
CA GLU A 308 4.19 0.09 -2.79
C GLU A 308 3.78 -0.89 -3.89
N HIS A 309 2.90 -1.86 -3.57
CA HIS A 309 2.52 -2.94 -4.47
C HIS A 309 1.03 -2.91 -4.87
N MET A 310 0.23 -2.04 -4.24
CA MET A 310 -1.18 -1.89 -4.54
C MET A 310 -1.62 -0.43 -4.57
N ASP A 311 -2.26 -0.03 -5.67
CA ASP A 311 -2.89 1.28 -5.79
C ASP A 311 -4.28 1.27 -5.15
N TYR A 312 -4.33 1.55 -3.84
CA TYR A 312 -5.58 1.63 -3.09
C TYR A 312 -6.55 2.69 -3.60
N SER A 313 -6.08 3.70 -4.35
CA SER A 313 -6.98 4.71 -4.91
C SER A 313 -7.95 4.10 -5.92
N GLN A 314 -7.52 3.06 -6.65
CA GLN A 314 -8.38 2.34 -7.58
C GLN A 314 -9.46 1.54 -6.84
N ILE A 315 -9.11 0.95 -5.70
CA ILE A 315 -10.03 0.12 -4.91
C ILE A 315 -11.00 0.99 -4.09
N ASP A 316 -10.47 2.00 -3.42
CA ASP A 316 -11.24 2.85 -2.49
C ASP A 316 -12.28 3.69 -3.23
N ASN A 317 -12.06 3.96 -4.52
CA ASN A 317 -12.98 4.70 -5.38
C ASN A 317 -13.82 3.81 -6.31
N ASP A 318 -13.57 2.50 -6.38
CA ASP A 318 -14.36 1.59 -7.22
C ASP A 318 -15.76 1.35 -6.64
N GLU A 319 -16.77 1.89 -7.30
CA GLU A 319 -18.18 1.73 -6.92
C GLU A 319 -18.73 0.34 -7.25
N THR A 320 -18.10 -0.42 -8.17
CA THR A 320 -18.56 -1.75 -8.55
C THR A 320 -18.39 -2.78 -7.42
N LEU A 321 -17.50 -2.50 -6.47
CA LEU A 321 -17.25 -3.33 -5.30
C LEU A 321 -18.35 -3.19 -4.23
N ASP A 322 -19.17 -2.13 -4.28
CA ASP A 322 -20.27 -1.94 -3.32
C ASP A 322 -21.39 -2.99 -3.53
N ASP A 323 -21.57 -3.48 -4.76
CA ASP A 323 -22.57 -4.50 -5.10
C ASP A 323 -22.25 -5.87 -4.46
N HIS A 324 -20.98 -6.14 -4.11
CA HIS A 324 -20.54 -7.39 -3.47
C HIS A 324 -21.30 -7.67 -2.18
N TRP A 325 -21.54 -6.63 -1.38
CA TRP A 325 -22.21 -6.73 -0.08
C TRP A 325 -23.71 -6.53 -0.16
N SER A 326 -24.21 -5.89 -1.22
CA SER A 326 -25.64 -5.57 -1.34
C SER A 326 -26.53 -6.82 -1.38
N ARG A 327 -25.99 -7.96 -1.82
CA ARG A 327 -26.72 -9.23 -1.82
C ARG A 327 -26.76 -9.86 -0.43
N GLU A 328 -25.64 -9.84 0.29
CA GLU A 328 -25.50 -10.45 1.62
C GLU A 328 -26.16 -9.61 2.73
N ALA A 329 -26.06 -8.28 2.65
CA ALA A 329 -26.72 -7.36 3.57
C ALA A 329 -28.25 -7.47 3.56
N ASN A 330 -28.85 -7.83 2.41
CA ASN A 330 -30.28 -8.12 2.34
C ASN A 330 -30.63 -9.43 3.04
N TYR A 331 -29.79 -10.47 2.91
CA TYR A 331 -30.00 -11.75 3.60
C TYR A 331 -29.85 -11.62 5.12
N ASP A 332 -28.83 -10.90 5.61
CA ASP A 332 -28.66 -10.65 7.05
C ASP A 332 -29.84 -9.85 7.64
N ALA A 333 -30.37 -8.89 6.88
CA ALA A 333 -31.53 -8.11 7.29
C ALA A 333 -32.82 -8.96 7.30
N GLU A 334 -32.98 -9.87 6.35
CA GLU A 334 -34.08 -10.84 6.31
C GLU A 334 -33.99 -11.83 7.48
N GLU A 335 -32.81 -12.43 7.73
CA GLU A 335 -32.60 -13.37 8.84
C GLU A 335 -32.89 -12.73 10.21
N LYS A 336 -32.40 -11.50 10.43
CA LYS A 336 -32.71 -10.76 11.66
C LYS A 336 -34.20 -10.49 11.83
N TYR A 337 -34.93 -10.29 10.73
CA TYR A 337 -36.37 -10.10 10.76
C TYR A 337 -37.13 -11.42 11.07
N PHE A 338 -36.55 -12.58 10.75
CA PHE A 338 -37.11 -13.89 11.11
C PHE A 338 -36.73 -14.37 12.53
N GLU A 339 -35.63 -13.86 13.10
CA GLU A 339 -35.25 -14.17 14.49
C GLU A 339 -36.01 -13.33 15.53
N GLU A 340 -36.62 -12.21 15.12
CA GLU A 340 -37.41 -11.33 15.98
C GLU A 340 -38.93 -11.67 16.03
N ASP A 341 -39.36 -12.77 15.37
CA ASP A 341 -40.74 -13.32 15.39
C ASP A 341 -40.77 -14.72 16.05
#